data_AF-A0A9D8TF33-F1
#
_entry.id   AF-A0A9D8TF33-F1
#
_cell.length_a   1.000
_cell.length_b   1.000
_cell.length_c   1.000
_cell.angle_alpha   90.00
_cell.angle_beta   90.00
_cell.angle_gamma   90.00
#
_symmetry.space_group_name_H-M   'P 1'
#
loop_
_entity.id
_entity.type
_entity.pdbx_description
1 polymer ?
#
loop_
_entity_poly.entity_id
_entity_poly.type
_entity_poly.pdbx_seq_one_letter_code
_entity_poly.pdbx_strand_id
1 'polypeptide(L)'
;DNMMQAKAWGFRVSEAMRLCHNLDEVMDFIAYWDEERRHLPVATDGIVLKVNSLRQQEILGYTAKSPRWAIAYKFQAERACTRLESVSFQVGRTGAVTPVANLEPVLLSGTIVKRASLHNADIIQSLDLHIGDDVYVEKGGEIIPKIVGVATQQRAGKLLEKVQFITHCPECGTLLQREEGEANHYCPNSEACPPQIKAALAHFVSRKAMNIEGLGDETIDLLYRQDLLRSIEDLYRLRVEDIAIQEGMGEKSARYIVDHIAESCKVPYERVLFALGIRYVGETVAKKLAYAFPSVDALMSADFEALSAVDEIGEKIAASVLAYFADEKHRARINFLREQGLQFSLSASKTASSDVLKGLKIVISGSFQYHSREEYKAMIEAHGAKNVASVSAKTDFILAGENMGPSKWEKAQALGIRIVDEDEFLAMIGPIAERENSAALSENDDSAALSENIISTENQTVSAEDASKETNKEIFITSTLFDL
;
A
#
# COMPACT_ATOMS: atom_id res chain seq x y z
N ASP A 1 -7.47 -24.77 -31.39
CA ASP A 1 -8.04 -23.96 -32.48
C ASP A 1 -7.87 -22.47 -32.28
N ASN A 2 -8.45 -21.86 -31.24
CA ASN A 2 -8.34 -20.41 -30.99
C ASN A 2 -6.91 -19.87 -31.00
N MET A 3 -5.97 -20.58 -30.36
CA MET A 3 -4.55 -20.18 -30.36
C MET A 3 -3.91 -20.23 -31.75
N MET A 4 -4.29 -21.21 -32.58
CA MET A 4 -3.79 -21.31 -33.96
C MET A 4 -4.40 -20.22 -34.84
N GLN A 5 -5.68 -19.89 -34.63
CA GLN A 5 -6.35 -18.79 -35.31
C GLN A 5 -5.72 -17.43 -34.93
N ALA A 6 -5.37 -17.23 -33.66
CA ALA A 6 -4.64 -16.05 -33.21
C ALA A 6 -3.26 -15.95 -33.89
N LYS A 7 -2.53 -17.07 -34.01
CA LYS A 7 -1.26 -17.12 -34.77
C LYS A 7 -1.47 -16.70 -36.23
N ALA A 8 -2.54 -17.15 -36.87
CA ALA A 8 -2.89 -16.77 -38.24
C ALA A 8 -3.24 -15.27 -38.40
N TRP A 9 -3.75 -14.63 -37.35
CA TRP A 9 -3.99 -13.18 -37.32
C TRP A 9 -2.73 -12.36 -37.01
N GLY A 10 -1.57 -12.99 -36.83
CA GLY A 10 -0.30 -12.31 -36.58
C GLY A 10 0.09 -12.17 -35.11
N PHE A 11 -0.68 -12.73 -34.17
CA PHE A 11 -0.27 -12.76 -32.77
C PHE A 11 0.89 -13.74 -32.55
N ARG A 12 1.83 -13.36 -31.67
CA ARG A 12 2.92 -14.25 -31.25
C ARG A 12 2.37 -15.32 -30.32
N VAL A 13 2.45 -16.57 -30.73
CA VAL A 13 1.93 -17.72 -30.00
C VAL A 13 3.07 -18.72 -29.79
N SER A 14 3.23 -19.19 -28.55
CA SER A 14 4.29 -20.14 -28.19
C SER A 14 4.17 -21.44 -28.97
N GLU A 15 5.30 -22.00 -29.40
CA GLU A 15 5.34 -23.31 -30.06
C GLU A 15 5.37 -24.46 -29.03
N ALA A 16 5.63 -24.13 -27.75
CA ALA A 16 5.62 -25.05 -26.62
C ALA A 16 4.18 -25.32 -26.12
N MET A 17 3.28 -25.76 -27.00
CA MET A 17 1.91 -26.15 -26.65
C MET A 17 1.56 -27.48 -27.31
N ARG A 18 0.87 -28.35 -26.57
CA ARG A 18 0.43 -29.66 -27.05
C ARG A 18 -1.01 -29.94 -26.63
N LEU A 19 -1.83 -30.43 -27.57
CA LEU A 19 -3.12 -31.03 -27.24
C LEU A 19 -2.85 -32.44 -26.68
N CYS A 20 -3.30 -32.70 -25.46
CA CYS A 20 -3.17 -34.00 -24.80
C CYS A 20 -4.56 -34.61 -24.63
N HIS A 21 -4.72 -35.89 -25.00
CA HIS A 21 -6.00 -36.60 -25.03
C HIS A 21 -6.27 -37.45 -23.78
N ASN A 22 -5.24 -37.73 -23.00
CA ASN A 22 -5.30 -38.52 -21.78
C ASN A 22 -4.28 -38.02 -20.75
N LEU A 23 -4.33 -38.58 -19.54
CA LEU A 23 -3.45 -38.17 -18.45
C LEU A 23 -1.99 -38.54 -18.70
N ASP A 24 -1.72 -39.67 -19.36
CA ASP A 24 -0.35 -40.12 -19.65
C ASP A 24 0.35 -39.12 -20.58
N GLU A 25 -0.33 -38.66 -21.63
CA GLU A 25 0.16 -37.60 -22.51
C GLU A 25 0.38 -36.27 -21.77
N VAL A 26 -0.41 -35.97 -20.74
CA VAL A 26 -0.17 -34.79 -19.89
C VAL A 26 1.10 -34.98 -19.06
N MET A 27 1.29 -36.15 -18.44
CA MET A 27 2.48 -36.44 -17.63
C MET A 27 3.75 -36.47 -18.48
N ASP A 28 3.69 -37.02 -19.70
CA ASP A 28 4.80 -36.99 -20.65
C ASP A 28 5.16 -35.56 -21.07
N PHE A 29 4.16 -34.68 -21.18
CA PHE A 29 4.38 -33.27 -21.53
C PHE A 29 5.09 -32.55 -20.39
N ILE A 30 4.67 -32.84 -19.15
CA ILE A 30 5.29 -32.32 -17.93
C ILE A 30 6.73 -32.80 -17.83
N ALA A 31 6.99 -34.10 -17.98
CA ALA A 31 8.34 -34.66 -17.87
C ALA A 31 9.29 -34.07 -18.93
N TYR A 32 8.84 -33.97 -20.18
CA TYR A 32 9.64 -33.38 -21.26
C TYR A 32 10.04 -31.92 -20.94
N TRP A 33 9.07 -31.10 -20.55
CA TRP A 33 9.32 -29.68 -20.30
C TRP A 33 9.98 -29.37 -18.96
N ASP A 34 10.03 -30.31 -18.01
CA ASP A 34 10.79 -30.10 -16.77
C ASP A 34 12.30 -29.94 -17.07
N GLU A 35 12.79 -30.64 -18.09
CA GLU A 35 14.18 -30.57 -18.56
C GLU A 35 14.36 -29.55 -19.69
N GLU A 36 13.57 -29.66 -20.76
CA GLU A 36 13.77 -28.90 -22.01
C GLU A 36 13.47 -27.41 -21.88
N ARG A 37 12.75 -26.98 -20.83
CA ARG A 37 12.50 -25.56 -20.55
C ARG A 37 13.78 -24.74 -20.40
N ARG A 38 14.90 -25.37 -20.04
CA ARG A 38 16.21 -24.71 -19.90
C ARG A 38 16.74 -24.17 -21.24
N HIS A 39 16.21 -24.67 -22.35
CA HIS A 39 16.58 -24.26 -23.71
C HIS A 39 15.60 -23.24 -24.31
N LEU A 40 14.52 -22.89 -23.60
CA LEU A 40 13.60 -21.85 -24.06
C LEU A 40 14.27 -20.46 -23.97
N PRO A 41 13.92 -19.54 -24.90
CA PRO A 41 14.42 -18.17 -24.86
C PRO A 41 13.82 -17.34 -23.71
N VAL A 42 12.94 -17.94 -22.90
CA VAL A 42 12.24 -17.31 -21.77
C VAL A 42 12.24 -18.25 -20.58
N ALA A 43 12.33 -17.68 -19.38
CA ALA A 43 12.17 -18.44 -18.14
C ALA A 43 10.73 -18.96 -18.00
N THR A 44 10.56 -20.17 -17.47
CA THR A 44 9.25 -20.79 -17.24
C THR A 44 9.25 -21.57 -15.93
N ASP A 45 8.24 -21.32 -15.10
CA ASP A 45 8.09 -21.87 -13.75
C ASP A 45 7.16 -23.10 -13.69
N GLY A 46 6.56 -23.46 -14.83
CA GLY A 46 5.57 -24.52 -14.91
C GLY A 46 4.87 -24.61 -16.26
N ILE A 47 3.82 -25.44 -16.28
CA ILE A 47 2.90 -25.61 -17.41
C ILE A 47 1.49 -25.27 -16.95
N VAL A 48 0.71 -24.61 -17.82
CA VAL A 48 -0.72 -24.42 -17.58
C VAL A 48 -1.51 -25.50 -18.31
N LEU A 49 -2.18 -26.37 -17.54
CA LEU A 49 -3.10 -27.37 -18.06
C LEU A 49 -4.49 -26.75 -18.17
N LYS A 50 -5.14 -26.90 -19.33
CA LYS A 50 -6.47 -26.32 -19.60
C LYS A 50 -7.37 -27.36 -20.25
N VAL A 51 -8.63 -27.41 -19.82
CA VAL A 51 -9.67 -28.15 -20.54
C VAL A 51 -9.88 -27.48 -21.91
N ASN A 52 -9.70 -28.22 -23.00
CA ASN A 52 -9.70 -27.61 -24.34
C ASN A 52 -11.09 -27.17 -24.83
N SER A 53 -12.17 -27.82 -24.37
CA SER A 53 -13.54 -27.49 -24.79
C SER A 53 -14.08 -26.25 -24.08
N LEU A 54 -14.38 -25.19 -24.83
CA LEU A 54 -14.98 -23.95 -24.29
C LEU A 54 -16.30 -24.20 -23.56
N ARG A 55 -17.14 -25.08 -24.10
CA ARG A 55 -18.40 -25.49 -23.46
C ARG A 55 -18.16 -26.11 -22.09
N GLN A 56 -17.12 -26.95 -21.94
CA GLN A 56 -16.78 -27.53 -20.65
C GLN A 56 -16.20 -26.47 -19.68
N GLN A 57 -15.44 -25.51 -20.19
CA GLN A 57 -14.93 -24.39 -19.38
C GLN A 57 -16.09 -23.55 -18.79
N GLU A 58 -17.10 -23.23 -19.59
CA GLU A 58 -18.30 -22.51 -19.15
C GLU A 58 -19.07 -23.26 -18.06
N ILE A 59 -19.23 -24.58 -18.22
CA ILE A 59 -19.89 -25.44 -17.22
C ILE A 59 -19.09 -25.48 -15.90
N LEU A 60 -17.76 -25.57 -15.99
CA LEU A 60 -16.88 -25.65 -14.82
C LEU A 60 -16.82 -24.34 -14.04
N GLY A 61 -16.85 -23.20 -14.72
CA GLY A 61 -16.90 -21.86 -14.12
C GLY A 61 -15.64 -21.47 -13.33
N TYR A 62 -15.82 -20.55 -12.39
CA TYR A 62 -14.75 -19.90 -11.61
C TYR A 62 -15.03 -19.97 -10.11
N THR A 63 -13.95 -19.95 -9.33
CA THR A 63 -13.99 -19.60 -7.90
C THR A 63 -13.88 -18.08 -7.73
N ALA A 64 -13.83 -17.58 -6.49
CA ALA A 64 -13.63 -16.16 -6.22
C ALA A 64 -12.34 -15.57 -6.83
N LYS A 65 -11.33 -16.40 -7.12
CA LYS A 65 -10.01 -15.94 -7.60
C LYS A 65 -9.48 -16.68 -8.84
N SER A 66 -9.98 -17.85 -9.20
CA SER A 66 -9.34 -18.71 -10.22
C SER A 66 -10.34 -19.59 -11.01
N PRO A 67 -10.07 -19.89 -12.30
CA PRO A 67 -10.89 -20.81 -13.10
C PRO A 67 -10.83 -22.24 -12.57
N ARG A 68 -11.92 -23.00 -12.70
CA ARG A 68 -11.96 -24.43 -12.30
C ARG A 68 -11.49 -25.38 -13.41
N TRP A 69 -11.34 -24.88 -14.62
CA TRP A 69 -10.99 -25.65 -15.83
C TRP A 69 -9.52 -25.51 -16.23
N ALA A 70 -8.72 -24.79 -15.44
CA ALA A 70 -7.29 -24.63 -15.67
C ALA A 70 -6.50 -24.70 -14.35
N ILE A 71 -5.29 -25.23 -14.42
CA ILE A 71 -4.34 -25.28 -13.31
C ILE A 71 -2.92 -24.99 -13.80
N ALA A 72 -2.17 -24.21 -13.03
CA ALA A 72 -0.74 -24.05 -13.23
C ALA A 72 0.00 -25.17 -12.47
N TYR A 73 0.57 -26.11 -13.20
CA TYR A 73 1.46 -27.13 -12.69
C TYR A 73 2.87 -26.55 -12.61
N LYS A 74 3.32 -26.19 -11.40
CA LYS A 74 4.69 -25.67 -11.20
C LYS A 74 5.68 -26.83 -11.14
N PHE A 75 6.82 -26.67 -11.80
CA PHE A 75 7.90 -27.63 -11.70
C PHE A 75 8.55 -27.59 -10.31
N GLN A 76 9.32 -28.63 -9.96
CA GLN A 76 10.14 -28.53 -8.76
C GLN A 76 11.12 -27.38 -8.92
N ALA A 77 11.16 -26.52 -7.90
CA ALA A 77 12.08 -25.42 -7.86
C ALA A 77 13.51 -25.97 -7.86
N GLU A 78 14.36 -25.39 -8.70
CA GLU A 78 15.76 -25.75 -8.78
C GLU A 78 16.41 -25.58 -7.40
N ARG A 79 17.19 -26.58 -6.99
CA ARG A 79 17.93 -26.57 -5.74
C ARG A 79 19.40 -26.54 -6.02
N ALA A 80 20.11 -25.67 -5.31
CA ALA A 80 21.56 -25.63 -5.32
C ALA A 80 22.09 -26.03 -3.94
N CYS A 81 23.21 -26.75 -3.92
CA CYS A 81 23.95 -27.03 -2.69
C CYS A 81 25.10 -26.02 -2.59
N THR A 82 25.21 -25.33 -1.46
CA THR A 82 26.30 -24.37 -1.22
C THR A 82 26.63 -24.30 0.26
N ARG A 83 27.78 -23.72 0.60
CA ARG A 83 28.25 -23.62 1.98
C ARG A 83 27.61 -22.44 2.73
N LEU A 84 27.20 -22.68 3.98
CA LEU A 84 26.78 -21.67 4.94
C LEU A 84 28.00 -21.02 5.60
N GLU A 85 28.25 -19.76 5.30
CA GLU A 85 29.40 -19.02 5.85
C GLU A 85 29.11 -18.40 7.21
N SER A 86 27.95 -17.77 7.35
CA SER A 86 27.51 -17.13 8.59
C SER A 86 25.99 -16.96 8.63
N VAL A 87 25.43 -16.66 9.80
CA VAL A 87 24.03 -16.24 9.94
C VAL A 87 24.00 -14.83 10.51
N SER A 88 23.30 -13.94 9.83
CA SER A 88 23.03 -12.58 10.27
C SER A 88 21.57 -12.46 10.70
N PHE A 89 21.28 -11.57 11.64
CA PHE A 89 19.92 -11.37 12.15
C PHE A 89 19.48 -9.95 11.81
N GLN A 90 18.44 -9.84 10.99
CA GLN A 90 17.91 -8.56 10.55
C GLN A 90 16.67 -8.21 11.35
N VAL A 91 16.63 -6.99 11.87
CA VAL A 91 15.45 -6.48 12.59
C VAL A 91 14.57 -5.76 11.57
N GLY A 92 13.37 -6.28 11.39
CA GLY A 92 12.38 -5.69 10.49
C GLY A 92 11.71 -4.45 11.08
N ARG A 93 10.93 -3.78 10.22
CA ARG A 93 10.15 -2.57 10.54
C ARG A 93 9.23 -2.69 11.76
N THR A 94 8.71 -3.87 12.06
CA THR A 94 7.83 -4.13 13.21
C THR A 94 8.58 -4.72 14.42
N GLY A 95 9.92 -4.69 14.39
CA GLY A 95 10.77 -5.32 15.40
C GLY A 95 10.98 -6.82 15.19
N ALA A 96 10.33 -7.46 14.22
CA ALA A 96 10.51 -8.89 13.92
C ALA A 96 11.96 -9.19 13.53
N VAL A 97 12.60 -10.12 14.23
CA VAL A 97 13.99 -10.52 14.01
C VAL A 97 14.03 -11.75 13.10
N THR A 98 14.51 -11.54 11.87
CA THR A 98 14.60 -12.58 10.85
C THR A 98 16.05 -13.04 10.66
N PRO A 99 16.34 -14.34 10.81
CA PRO A 99 17.66 -14.89 10.50
C PRO A 99 17.85 -15.01 8.99
N VAL A 100 19.04 -14.60 8.53
CA VAL A 100 19.45 -14.62 7.12
C VAL A 100 20.78 -15.37 7.02
N ALA A 101 20.77 -16.46 6.26
CA ALA A 101 21.95 -17.23 5.92
C ALA A 101 22.79 -16.45 4.90
N ASN A 102 24.07 -16.27 5.20
CA ASN A 102 25.08 -15.80 4.26
C ASN A 102 25.81 -17.02 3.70
N LEU A 103 25.82 -17.13 2.37
CA LEU A 103 26.18 -18.33 1.65
C LEU A 103 27.37 -18.07 0.73
N GLU A 104 28.15 -19.10 0.50
CA GLU A 104 29.09 -19.12 -0.61
C GLU A 104 28.31 -18.91 -1.93
N PRO A 105 28.73 -17.98 -2.81
CA PRO A 105 27.94 -17.61 -3.97
C PRO A 105 27.63 -18.80 -4.88
N VAL A 106 26.35 -19.04 -5.16
CA VAL A 106 25.91 -20.17 -5.98
C VAL A 106 24.94 -19.74 -7.08
N LEU A 107 25.09 -20.30 -8.29
CA LEU A 107 24.15 -20.06 -9.38
C LEU A 107 22.86 -20.85 -9.12
N LEU A 108 21.73 -20.14 -9.06
CA LEU A 108 20.41 -20.74 -8.86
C LEU A 108 19.38 -20.00 -9.70
N SER A 109 18.78 -20.71 -10.66
CA SER A 109 17.78 -20.18 -11.59
C SER A 109 18.24 -18.89 -12.27
N GLY A 110 19.43 -18.95 -12.88
CA GLY A 110 20.02 -17.86 -13.67
C GLY A 110 20.62 -16.68 -12.88
N THR A 111 20.53 -16.67 -11.56
CA THR A 111 21.11 -15.59 -10.72
C THR A 111 22.05 -16.13 -9.66
N ILE A 112 23.05 -15.35 -9.27
CA ILE A 112 23.94 -15.70 -8.16
C ILE A 112 23.27 -15.38 -6.83
N VAL A 113 23.00 -16.42 -6.03
CA VAL A 113 22.46 -16.31 -4.68
C VAL A 113 23.60 -16.31 -3.67
N LYS A 114 23.64 -15.27 -2.81
CA LYS A 114 24.58 -15.13 -1.69
C LYS A 114 23.90 -15.10 -0.33
N ARG A 115 22.58 -14.89 -0.31
CA ARG A 115 21.80 -14.81 0.92
C ARG A 115 20.50 -15.58 0.76
N ALA A 116 20.08 -16.25 1.82
CA ALA A 116 18.82 -16.98 1.86
C ALA A 116 18.12 -16.77 3.21
N SER A 117 16.79 -16.74 3.19
CA SER A 117 16.00 -16.67 4.41
C SER A 117 16.07 -17.99 5.18
N LEU A 118 16.23 -17.90 6.50
CA LEU A 118 16.04 -19.01 7.45
C LEU A 118 14.67 -18.96 8.13
N HIS A 119 13.82 -17.99 7.76
CA HIS A 119 12.50 -17.72 8.32
C HIS A 119 12.49 -17.37 9.81
N ASN A 120 12.85 -18.29 10.72
CA ASN A 120 12.77 -18.10 12.16
C ASN A 120 13.67 -19.10 12.93
N ALA A 121 13.65 -18.99 14.26
CA ALA A 121 14.43 -19.85 15.16
C ALA A 121 14.04 -21.35 15.05
N ASP A 122 12.75 -21.64 14.85
CA ASP A 122 12.26 -23.02 14.78
C ASP A 122 12.81 -23.75 13.55
N ILE A 123 12.91 -23.06 12.41
CA ILE A 123 13.52 -23.62 11.21
C ILE A 123 14.99 -23.93 11.44
N ILE A 124 15.75 -22.99 12.03
CA ILE A 124 17.17 -23.22 12.38
C ILE A 124 17.33 -24.47 13.24
N GLN A 125 16.48 -24.62 14.26
CA GLN A 125 16.52 -25.76 15.17
C GLN A 125 16.10 -27.07 14.48
N SER A 126 15.04 -27.04 13.66
CA SER A 126 14.52 -28.20 12.94
C SER A 126 15.51 -28.74 11.91
N LEU A 127 16.28 -27.86 11.27
CA LEU A 127 17.33 -28.21 10.32
C LEU A 127 18.64 -28.62 10.99
N ASP A 128 18.74 -28.45 12.33
CA ASP A 128 19.96 -28.65 13.10
C ASP A 128 21.17 -27.96 12.45
N LEU A 129 21.02 -26.67 12.12
CA LEU A 129 21.97 -25.93 11.30
C LEU A 129 23.27 -25.63 12.05
N HIS A 130 24.41 -25.78 11.38
CA HIS A 130 25.74 -25.47 11.90
C HIS A 130 26.51 -24.56 10.91
N ILE A 131 27.29 -23.62 11.43
CA ILE A 131 28.12 -22.75 10.60
C ILE A 131 29.16 -23.59 9.86
N GLY A 132 29.27 -23.39 8.55
CA GLY A 132 30.12 -24.17 7.66
C GLY A 132 29.44 -25.38 7.01
N ASP A 133 28.16 -25.62 7.28
CA ASP A 133 27.37 -26.66 6.62
C ASP A 133 27.23 -26.46 5.12
N ASP A 134 27.14 -27.56 4.38
CA ASP A 134 26.61 -27.57 3.03
C ASP A 134 25.07 -27.65 3.09
N VAL A 135 24.40 -26.62 2.55
CA VAL A 135 22.95 -26.41 2.65
C VAL A 135 22.29 -26.42 1.28
N TYR A 136 21.07 -26.93 1.22
CA TYR A 136 20.23 -26.86 0.02
C TYR A 136 19.43 -25.56 0.03
N VAL A 137 19.57 -24.80 -1.06
CA VAL A 137 18.92 -23.51 -1.27
C VAL A 137 17.95 -23.63 -2.42
N GLU A 138 16.76 -23.09 -2.24
CA GLU A 138 15.68 -23.08 -3.23
C GLU A 138 15.07 -21.68 -3.31
N LYS A 139 14.58 -21.25 -4.47
CA LYS A 139 13.80 -20.01 -4.60
C LYS A 139 12.31 -20.28 -4.50
N GLY A 140 11.67 -19.75 -3.45
CA GLY A 140 10.22 -19.72 -3.35
C GLY A 140 9.62 -18.86 -4.46
N GLY A 141 8.79 -19.47 -5.31
CA GLY A 141 8.19 -18.79 -6.47
C GLY A 141 9.22 -18.21 -7.44
N GLU A 142 10.42 -18.80 -7.52
CA GLU A 142 11.56 -18.35 -8.34
C GLU A 142 12.17 -16.99 -7.96
N ILE A 143 11.72 -16.36 -6.87
CA ILE A 143 12.18 -15.03 -6.43
C ILE A 143 12.98 -15.10 -5.13
N ILE A 144 12.40 -15.61 -4.04
CA ILE A 144 12.97 -15.46 -2.69
C ILE A 144 13.78 -16.72 -2.30
N PRO A 145 15.12 -16.64 -2.16
CA PRO A 145 15.92 -17.79 -1.75
C PRO A 145 15.69 -18.15 -0.28
N LYS A 146 15.54 -19.45 0.00
CA LYS A 146 15.37 -20.01 1.34
C LYS A 146 16.19 -21.30 1.50
N ILE A 147 16.61 -21.57 2.72
CA ILE A 147 17.23 -22.86 3.05
C ILE A 147 16.13 -23.91 3.24
N VAL A 148 16.23 -25.02 2.53
CA VAL A 148 15.25 -26.12 2.59
C VAL A 148 15.78 -27.39 3.25
N GLY A 149 17.09 -27.49 3.45
CA GLY A 149 17.72 -28.67 4.04
C GLY A 149 19.22 -28.52 4.23
N VAL A 150 19.81 -29.49 4.91
CA VAL A 150 21.26 -29.59 5.13
C VAL A 150 21.76 -30.92 4.56
N ALA A 151 22.90 -30.90 3.88
CA ALA A 151 23.57 -32.09 3.38
C ALA A 151 24.32 -32.80 4.54
N THR A 152 23.58 -33.40 5.47
CA THR A 152 24.11 -34.00 6.71
C THR A 152 25.22 -35.03 6.49
N GLN A 153 25.21 -35.75 5.35
CA GLN A 153 26.27 -36.68 4.97
C GLN A 153 27.64 -35.98 4.81
N GLN A 154 27.67 -34.74 4.34
CA GLN A 154 28.89 -33.93 4.13
C GLN A 154 29.39 -33.27 5.43
N ARG A 155 28.58 -33.29 6.49
CA ARG A 155 28.96 -32.89 7.85
C ARG A 155 29.74 -33.99 8.58
N ALA A 156 29.57 -35.26 8.20
CA ALA A 156 30.16 -36.39 8.91
C ALA A 156 31.67 -36.22 9.13
N GLY A 157 32.11 -36.23 10.40
CA GLY A 157 33.52 -36.05 10.79
C GLY A 157 33.97 -34.61 11.02
N LYS A 158 33.11 -33.60 10.79
CA LYS A 158 33.39 -32.20 11.08
C LYS A 158 32.75 -31.79 12.42
N LEU A 159 33.54 -31.20 13.31
CA LEU A 159 33.03 -30.48 14.48
C LEU A 159 32.74 -29.04 14.06
N LEU A 160 31.48 -28.75 13.77
CA LEU A 160 31.00 -27.42 13.41
C LEU A 160 30.24 -26.79 14.58
N GLU A 161 30.19 -25.46 14.62
CA GLU A 161 29.45 -24.72 15.64
C GLU A 161 27.97 -24.65 15.28
N LYS A 162 27.09 -24.99 16.23
CA LYS A 162 25.64 -24.94 16.04
C LYS A 162 25.16 -23.50 15.96
N VAL A 163 24.32 -23.19 14.98
CA VAL A 163 23.69 -21.87 14.89
C VAL A 163 22.73 -21.68 16.05
N GLN A 164 23.01 -20.67 16.88
CA GLN A 164 22.13 -20.25 17.95
C GLN A 164 21.39 -18.99 17.55
N PHE A 165 20.12 -18.91 17.92
CA PHE A 165 19.35 -17.67 17.76
C PHE A 165 19.82 -16.64 18.80
N ILE A 166 19.96 -15.40 18.38
CA ILE A 166 20.40 -14.31 19.27
C ILE A 166 19.37 -14.03 20.37
N THR A 167 19.85 -13.65 21.56
CA THR A 167 18.98 -13.28 22.69
C THR A 167 18.72 -11.78 22.77
N HIS A 168 19.62 -10.96 22.23
CA HIS A 168 19.54 -9.49 22.26
C HIS A 168 19.49 -8.94 20.85
N CYS A 169 18.71 -7.87 20.65
CA CYS A 169 18.56 -7.18 19.38
C CYS A 169 19.92 -6.67 18.88
N PRO A 170 20.32 -6.95 17.63
CA PRO A 170 21.63 -6.54 17.10
C PRO A 170 21.71 -5.02 16.85
N GLU A 171 20.57 -4.34 16.79
CA GLU A 171 20.48 -2.91 16.47
C GLU A 171 20.45 -2.00 17.71
N CYS A 172 19.87 -2.47 18.81
CA CYS A 172 19.70 -1.66 20.04
C CYS A 172 20.03 -2.39 21.35
N GLY A 173 20.46 -3.66 21.28
CA GLY A 173 20.85 -4.44 22.46
C GLY A 173 19.69 -4.85 23.38
N THR A 174 18.44 -4.51 23.09
CA THR A 174 17.29 -4.90 23.92
C THR A 174 17.05 -6.42 23.88
N LEU A 175 16.70 -7.04 25.01
CA LEU A 175 16.36 -8.46 25.08
C LEU A 175 15.16 -8.76 24.16
N LEU A 176 15.32 -9.76 23.29
CA LEU A 176 14.26 -10.18 22.38
C LEU A 176 13.17 -10.94 23.12
N GLN A 177 11.94 -10.75 22.68
CA GLN A 177 10.76 -11.44 23.21
C GLN A 177 10.12 -12.28 22.13
N ARG A 178 9.61 -13.45 22.52
CA ARG A 178 8.82 -14.32 21.66
C ARG A 178 7.55 -14.68 22.43
N GLU A 179 6.40 -14.24 21.93
CA GLU A 179 5.11 -14.57 22.53
C GLU A 179 4.80 -16.06 22.36
N GLU A 180 4.08 -16.63 23.31
CA GLU A 180 3.69 -18.04 23.28
C GLU A 180 2.79 -18.30 22.06
N GLY A 181 3.17 -19.28 21.23
CA GLY A 181 2.47 -19.60 19.98
C GLY A 181 2.94 -18.83 18.74
N GLU A 182 3.80 -17.81 18.90
CA GLU A 182 4.43 -17.14 17.76
C GLU A 182 5.76 -17.82 17.36
N ALA A 183 6.08 -17.80 16.06
CA ALA A 183 7.32 -18.39 15.54
C ALA A 183 8.52 -17.41 15.58
N ASN A 184 8.23 -16.11 15.51
CA ASN A 184 9.25 -15.07 15.38
C ASN A 184 9.63 -14.49 16.75
N HIS A 185 10.88 -14.03 16.84
CA HIS A 185 11.31 -13.17 17.95
C HIS A 185 11.14 -11.71 17.54
N TYR A 186 10.83 -10.84 18.50
CA TYR A 186 10.60 -9.43 18.30
C TYR A 186 11.47 -8.60 19.24
N CYS A 187 11.97 -7.46 18.73
CA CYS A 187 12.53 -6.41 19.54
C CYS A 187 11.39 -5.57 20.14
N PRO A 188 11.16 -5.57 21.47
CA PRO A 188 10.06 -4.82 22.08
C PRO A 188 10.31 -3.31 22.14
N ASN A 189 11.53 -2.86 21.81
CA ASN A 189 11.93 -1.46 21.91
C ASN A 189 11.50 -0.66 20.67
N SER A 190 10.21 -0.33 20.56
CA SER A 190 9.68 0.48 19.44
C SER A 190 10.25 1.90 19.41
N GLU A 191 10.58 2.46 20.58
CA GLU A 191 10.93 3.88 20.71
C GLU A 191 12.41 4.20 20.44
N ALA A 192 13.32 3.24 20.61
CA ALA A 192 14.76 3.49 20.46
C ALA A 192 15.46 2.55 19.47
N CYS A 193 14.77 1.54 18.92
CA CYS A 193 15.37 0.63 17.95
C CYS A 193 15.44 1.29 16.55
N PRO A 194 16.63 1.47 15.95
CA PRO A 194 16.79 2.22 14.70
C PRO A 194 15.87 1.78 13.54
N PRO A 195 15.74 0.47 13.21
CA PRO A 195 14.81 0.03 12.17
C PRO A 195 13.34 0.32 12.48
N GLN A 196 12.95 0.31 13.76
CA GLN A 196 11.57 0.60 14.16
C GLN A 196 11.27 2.10 14.09
N ILE A 197 12.22 2.95 14.50
CA ILE A 197 12.11 4.41 14.33
C ILE A 197 11.99 4.78 12.86
N LYS A 198 12.91 4.27 12.01
CA LYS A 198 12.88 4.54 10.57
C LYS A 198 11.56 4.09 9.94
N ALA A 199 11.04 2.93 10.37
CA ALA A 199 9.74 2.45 9.93
C ALA A 199 8.57 3.32 10.40
N ALA A 200 8.60 3.79 11.64
CA ALA A 200 7.60 4.71 12.17
C ALA A 200 7.61 6.04 11.40
N LEU A 201 8.80 6.58 11.11
CA LEU A 201 8.97 7.76 10.26
C LEU A 201 8.43 7.52 8.85
N ALA A 202 8.80 6.41 8.21
CA ALA A 202 8.35 6.06 6.86
C ALA A 202 6.82 5.89 6.79
N HIS A 203 6.22 5.28 7.82
CA HIS A 203 4.77 5.18 7.96
C HIS A 203 4.14 6.57 8.11
N PHE A 204 4.67 7.40 9.00
CA PHE A 204 4.17 8.74 9.29
C PHE A 204 4.16 9.62 8.04
N VAL A 205 5.24 9.64 7.26
CA VAL A 205 5.35 10.47 6.04
C VAL A 205 4.56 9.91 4.85
N SER A 206 4.11 8.65 4.92
CA SER A 206 3.50 7.95 3.78
C SER A 206 2.28 8.67 3.20
N ARG A 207 1.98 8.40 1.91
CA ARG A 207 0.88 9.01 1.15
C ARG A 207 -0.49 8.92 1.83
N LYS A 208 -0.75 7.85 2.58
CA LYS A 208 -2.02 7.62 3.29
C LYS A 208 -2.05 8.24 4.69
N ALA A 209 -0.89 8.50 5.27
CA ALA A 209 -0.70 9.13 6.57
C ALA A 209 -0.59 10.65 6.40
N MET A 210 0.58 11.25 6.67
CA MET A 210 0.79 12.70 6.59
C MET A 210 1.10 13.21 5.18
N ASN A 211 1.34 12.33 4.21
CA ASN A 211 1.62 12.69 2.82
C ASN A 211 2.75 13.73 2.67
N ILE A 212 3.89 13.47 3.33
CA ILE A 212 5.06 14.33 3.24
C ILE A 212 5.93 13.79 2.11
N GLU A 213 6.01 14.55 1.02
CA GLU A 213 6.82 14.16 -0.14
C GLU A 213 8.30 14.52 0.05
N GLY A 214 9.18 13.83 -0.67
CA GLY A 214 10.65 14.03 -0.59
C GLY A 214 11.35 13.25 0.53
N LEU A 215 10.60 12.66 1.48
CA LEU A 215 11.12 11.77 2.52
C LEU A 215 10.87 10.30 2.18
N GLY A 216 11.64 9.76 1.24
CA GLY A 216 11.68 8.31 0.97
C GLY A 216 12.54 7.55 1.98
N ASP A 217 12.49 6.21 1.94
CA ASP A 217 13.25 5.34 2.86
C ASP A 217 14.75 5.66 2.89
N GLU A 218 15.36 5.95 1.73
CA GLU A 218 16.77 6.32 1.62
C GLU A 218 17.08 7.69 2.26
N THR A 219 16.20 8.68 2.07
CA THR A 219 16.35 10.01 2.68
C THR A 219 16.19 9.93 4.20
N ILE A 220 15.22 9.14 4.68
CA ILE A 220 15.03 8.89 6.12
C ILE A 220 16.27 8.20 6.70
N ASP A 221 16.82 7.20 6.02
CA ASP A 221 18.04 6.52 6.45
C ASP A 221 19.24 7.48 6.53
N LEU A 222 19.42 8.33 5.51
CA LEU A 222 20.46 9.36 5.47
C LEU A 222 20.31 10.33 6.65
N LEU A 223 19.14 10.95 6.83
CA LEU A 223 18.90 11.92 7.89
C LEU A 223 19.00 11.28 9.28
N TYR A 224 18.60 10.03 9.43
CA TYR A 224 18.78 9.27 10.66
C TYR A 224 20.26 9.03 10.98
N ARG A 225 21.07 8.65 9.97
CA ARG A 225 22.52 8.45 10.14
C ARG A 225 23.26 9.73 10.50
N GLN A 226 22.74 10.88 10.07
CA GLN A 226 23.30 12.21 10.34
C GLN A 226 22.77 12.83 11.64
N ASP A 227 22.08 12.05 12.48
CA ASP A 227 21.52 12.51 13.75
C ASP A 227 20.45 13.61 13.64
N LEU A 228 19.91 13.84 12.44
CA LEU A 228 18.88 14.86 12.18
C LEU A 228 17.46 14.36 12.43
N LEU A 229 17.23 13.03 12.33
CA LEU A 229 15.95 12.41 12.59
C LEU A 229 16.09 11.24 13.56
N ARG A 230 15.63 11.40 14.80
CA ARG A 230 15.55 10.32 15.80
C ARG A 230 14.12 10.02 16.25
N SER A 231 13.18 10.90 15.90
CA SER A 231 11.78 10.82 16.31
C SER A 231 10.87 11.56 15.31
N ILE A 232 9.56 11.36 15.41
CA ILE A 232 8.58 12.04 14.56
C ILE A 232 8.61 13.55 14.81
N GLU A 233 8.86 13.94 16.05
CA GLU A 233 8.98 15.30 16.54
C GLU A 233 10.10 16.07 15.81
N ASP A 234 11.19 15.37 15.45
CA ASP A 234 12.33 15.98 14.77
C ASP A 234 12.01 16.40 13.33
N LEU A 235 11.02 15.75 12.67
CA LEU A 235 10.55 16.18 11.35
C LEU A 235 10.16 17.66 11.37
N TYR A 236 9.43 18.07 12.40
CA TYR A 236 8.95 19.45 12.55
C TYR A 236 10.01 20.41 13.13
N ARG A 237 11.22 19.92 13.41
CA ARG A 237 12.38 20.74 13.80
C ARG A 237 13.39 20.93 12.67
N LEU A 238 13.27 20.14 11.59
CA LEU A 238 14.17 20.18 10.46
C LEU A 238 14.19 21.56 9.81
N ARG A 239 15.40 22.03 9.49
CA ARG A 239 15.62 23.26 8.74
C ARG A 239 16.22 22.96 7.38
N VAL A 240 15.99 23.87 6.44
CA VAL A 240 16.48 23.73 5.06
C VAL A 240 18.00 23.62 5.05
N GLU A 241 18.68 24.39 5.89
CA GLU A 241 20.14 24.46 5.95
C GLU A 241 20.74 23.11 6.42
N ASP A 242 20.09 22.46 7.38
CA ASP A 242 20.56 21.19 7.94
C ASP A 242 20.47 20.04 6.93
N ILE A 243 19.46 20.09 6.05
CA ILE A 243 19.24 19.09 4.99
C ILE A 243 20.12 19.40 3.77
N ALA A 244 20.26 20.67 3.39
CA ALA A 244 20.93 21.08 2.15
C ALA A 244 22.44 20.78 2.14
N ILE A 245 23.07 20.66 3.31
CA ILE A 245 24.50 20.33 3.44
C ILE A 245 24.79 18.83 3.30
N GLN A 246 23.76 17.97 3.27
CA GLN A 246 23.92 16.52 3.24
C GLN A 246 24.29 16.02 1.84
N GLU A 247 25.04 14.92 1.78
CA GLU A 247 25.46 14.32 0.52
C GLU A 247 24.24 13.88 -0.32
N GLY A 248 24.21 14.29 -1.60
CA GLY A 248 23.08 14.01 -2.49
C GLY A 248 21.85 14.90 -2.27
N MET A 249 21.90 15.80 -1.29
CA MET A 249 20.85 16.79 -1.04
C MET A 249 21.27 18.16 -1.60
N GLY A 250 20.30 18.90 -2.13
CA GLY A 250 20.50 20.26 -2.60
C GLY A 250 19.45 21.18 -1.99
N GLU A 251 19.69 22.49 -2.05
CA GLU A 251 18.80 23.47 -1.44
C GLU A 251 17.34 23.35 -1.92
N LYS A 252 17.15 23.01 -3.20
CA LYS A 252 15.80 22.79 -3.76
C LYS A 252 15.10 21.57 -3.16
N SER A 253 15.79 20.44 -2.96
CA SER A 253 15.19 19.25 -2.35
C SER A 253 14.95 19.44 -0.85
N ALA A 254 15.85 20.14 -0.18
CA ALA A 254 15.70 20.52 1.22
C ALA A 254 14.46 21.40 1.44
N ARG A 255 14.29 22.47 0.65
CA ARG A 255 13.07 23.31 0.68
C ARG A 255 11.82 22.51 0.38
N TYR A 256 11.85 21.66 -0.65
CA TYR A 256 10.73 20.80 -1.01
C TYR A 256 10.24 19.95 0.18
N ILE A 257 11.16 19.34 0.93
CA ILE A 257 10.84 18.55 2.12
C ILE A 257 10.21 19.42 3.21
N VAL A 258 10.85 20.54 3.56
CA VAL A 258 10.37 21.43 4.64
C VAL A 258 8.98 22.02 4.30
N ASP A 259 8.76 22.40 3.05
CA ASP A 259 7.47 22.90 2.58
C ASP A 259 6.37 21.83 2.71
N HIS A 260 6.67 20.57 2.37
CA HIS A 260 5.71 19.46 2.52
C HIS A 260 5.48 19.06 3.97
N ILE A 261 6.47 19.22 4.84
CA ILE A 261 6.30 19.06 6.30
C ILE A 261 5.33 20.12 6.83
N ALA A 262 5.48 21.38 6.41
CA ALA A 262 4.55 22.45 6.80
C ALA A 262 3.13 22.22 6.25
N GLU A 263 2.99 21.76 5.00
CA GLU A 263 1.70 21.44 4.40
C GLU A 263 1.01 20.27 5.13
N SER A 264 1.79 19.33 5.68
CA SER A 264 1.25 18.19 6.43
C SER A 264 0.43 18.57 7.66
N CYS A 265 0.62 19.78 8.21
CA CYS A 265 -0.18 20.27 9.34
C CYS A 265 -1.66 20.46 8.98
N LYS A 266 -2.01 20.52 7.69
CA LYS A 266 -3.41 20.61 7.21
C LYS A 266 -4.07 19.24 7.02
N VAL A 267 -3.35 18.15 7.24
CA VAL A 267 -3.89 16.79 7.09
C VAL A 267 -5.03 16.54 8.09
N PRO A 268 -6.16 15.96 7.66
CA PRO A 268 -7.29 15.68 8.53
C PRO A 268 -6.98 14.76 9.72
N TYR A 269 -7.67 14.96 10.84
CA TYR A 269 -7.46 14.23 12.09
C TYR A 269 -7.47 12.70 11.93
N GLU A 270 -8.37 12.14 11.12
CA GLU A 270 -8.41 10.68 10.89
C GLU A 270 -7.10 10.12 10.32
N ARG A 271 -6.40 10.91 9.51
CA ARG A 271 -5.11 10.56 8.90
C ARG A 271 -3.95 10.82 9.85
N VAL A 272 -4.03 11.88 10.67
CA VAL A 272 -3.06 12.11 11.76
C VAL A 272 -3.11 10.95 12.75
N LEU A 273 -4.29 10.48 13.13
CA LEU A 273 -4.47 9.32 14.01
C LEU A 273 -3.89 8.03 13.40
N PHE A 274 -4.08 7.83 12.09
CA PHE A 274 -3.44 6.73 11.37
C PHE A 274 -1.91 6.86 11.35
N ALA A 275 -1.39 8.09 11.17
CA ALA A 275 0.04 8.37 11.12
C ALA A 275 0.76 8.07 12.44
N LEU A 276 0.09 8.21 13.59
CA LEU A 276 0.65 7.88 14.90
C LEU A 276 1.10 6.41 15.04
N GLY A 277 0.61 5.51 14.17
CA GLY A 277 1.12 4.14 14.10
C GLY A 277 0.72 3.26 15.29
N ILE A 278 -0.43 3.53 15.92
CA ILE A 278 -0.95 2.72 17.03
C ILE A 278 -1.15 1.27 16.56
N ARG A 279 -0.63 0.29 17.31
CA ARG A 279 -0.69 -1.13 16.92
C ARG A 279 -2.13 -1.57 16.70
N TYR A 280 -2.38 -2.31 15.61
CA TYR A 280 -3.70 -2.74 15.12
C TYR A 280 -4.65 -1.64 14.61
N VAL A 281 -4.25 -0.36 14.66
CA VAL A 281 -5.07 0.75 14.15
C VAL A 281 -4.65 1.05 12.69
N GLY A 282 -5.32 0.41 11.74
CA GLY A 282 -5.19 0.71 10.32
C GLY A 282 -6.00 1.93 9.87
N GLU A 283 -5.88 2.32 8.60
CA GLU A 283 -6.58 3.48 7.99
C GLU A 283 -8.08 3.51 8.30
N THR A 284 -8.78 2.37 8.11
CA THR A 284 -10.22 2.26 8.37
C THR A 284 -10.55 2.39 9.86
N VAL A 285 -9.74 1.78 10.73
CA VAL A 285 -9.94 1.83 12.18
C VAL A 285 -9.69 3.24 12.70
N ALA A 286 -8.63 3.90 12.25
CA ALA A 286 -8.32 5.29 12.57
C ALA A 286 -9.46 6.22 12.15
N LYS A 287 -10.01 6.03 10.93
CA LYS A 287 -11.20 6.76 10.47
C LYS A 287 -12.35 6.60 11.46
N LYS A 288 -12.72 5.36 11.81
CA LYS A 288 -13.84 5.10 12.74
C LYS A 288 -13.61 5.66 14.13
N LEU A 289 -12.41 5.51 14.67
CA LEU A 289 -12.02 6.10 15.96
C LEU A 289 -12.17 7.62 15.94
N ALA A 290 -11.68 8.28 14.89
CA ALA A 290 -11.78 9.73 14.78
C ALA A 290 -13.23 10.23 14.67
N TYR A 291 -14.14 9.46 14.03
CA TYR A 291 -15.57 9.81 13.99
C TYR A 291 -16.29 9.53 15.30
N ALA A 292 -15.96 8.44 16.00
CA ALA A 292 -16.53 8.11 17.30
C ALA A 292 -16.04 9.07 18.41
N PHE A 293 -14.78 9.51 18.31
CA PHE A 293 -14.12 10.42 19.23
C PHE A 293 -13.60 11.63 18.46
N PRO A 294 -14.41 12.71 18.31
CA PRO A 294 -14.11 13.83 17.41
C PRO A 294 -12.85 14.64 17.74
N SER A 295 -12.21 14.41 18.88
CA SER A 295 -10.91 14.96 19.24
C SER A 295 -10.02 13.91 19.88
N VAL A 296 -8.70 14.10 19.78
CA VAL A 296 -7.74 13.22 20.44
C VAL A 296 -7.90 13.24 21.97
N ASP A 297 -8.34 14.36 22.56
CA ASP A 297 -8.58 14.44 24.00
C ASP A 297 -9.80 13.58 24.41
N ALA A 298 -10.84 13.54 23.57
CA ALA A 298 -11.98 12.63 23.77
C ALA A 298 -11.54 11.17 23.64
N LEU A 299 -10.67 10.86 22.68
CA LEU A 299 -10.11 9.53 22.49
C LEU A 299 -9.20 9.11 23.66
N MET A 300 -8.38 10.03 24.17
CA MET A 300 -7.50 9.83 25.32
C MET A 300 -8.26 9.59 26.63
N SER A 301 -9.48 10.13 26.72
CA SER A 301 -10.35 9.99 27.89
C SER A 301 -11.31 8.79 27.79
N ALA A 302 -11.35 8.11 26.64
CA ALA A 302 -12.23 6.99 26.41
C ALA A 302 -11.82 5.78 27.25
N ASP A 303 -12.81 5.06 27.80
CA ASP A 303 -12.58 3.80 28.49
C ASP A 303 -12.68 2.60 27.53
N PHE A 304 -12.39 1.41 28.06
CA PHE A 304 -12.41 0.18 27.29
C PHE A 304 -13.78 -0.14 26.69
N GLU A 305 -14.86 0.15 27.43
CA GLU A 305 -16.23 -0.13 26.98
C GLU A 305 -16.63 0.80 25.83
N ALA A 306 -16.34 2.09 25.94
CA ALA A 306 -16.59 3.08 24.90
C ALA A 306 -15.81 2.77 23.62
N LEU A 307 -14.54 2.38 23.73
CA LEU A 307 -13.73 1.96 22.58
C LEU A 307 -14.28 0.68 21.92
N SER A 308 -14.67 -0.32 22.72
CA SER A 308 -15.19 -1.59 22.23
C SER A 308 -16.61 -1.50 21.66
N ALA A 309 -17.34 -0.43 21.99
CA ALA A 309 -18.66 -0.15 21.42
C ALA A 309 -18.60 0.37 19.97
N VAL A 310 -17.43 0.81 19.50
CA VAL A 310 -17.25 1.30 18.13
C VAL A 310 -17.20 0.12 17.16
N ASP A 311 -17.95 0.24 16.06
CA ASP A 311 -18.05 -0.79 15.01
C ASP A 311 -16.67 -1.20 14.45
N GLU A 312 -16.38 -2.50 14.42
CA GLU A 312 -15.09 -3.12 14.04
C GLU A 312 -13.91 -2.87 15.00
N ILE A 313 -14.15 -2.34 16.20
CA ILE A 313 -13.12 -2.23 17.25
C ILE A 313 -13.26 -3.39 18.23
N GLY A 314 -12.39 -4.39 18.08
CA GLY A 314 -12.32 -5.52 19.01
C GLY A 314 -11.43 -5.22 20.24
N GLU A 315 -11.48 -6.13 21.22
CA GLU A 315 -10.76 -6.02 22.50
C GLU A 315 -9.26 -5.73 22.35
N LYS A 316 -8.59 -6.36 21.37
CA LYS A 316 -7.15 -6.13 21.10
C LYS A 316 -6.85 -4.70 20.63
N ILE A 317 -7.74 -4.12 19.82
CA ILE A 317 -7.58 -2.75 19.33
C ILE A 317 -7.83 -1.76 20.48
N ALA A 318 -8.92 -1.95 21.23
CA ALA A 318 -9.24 -1.13 22.40
C ALA A 318 -8.09 -1.13 23.43
N ALA A 319 -7.57 -2.30 23.78
CA ALA A 319 -6.44 -2.43 24.69
C ALA A 319 -5.17 -1.73 24.16
N SER A 320 -4.88 -1.85 22.85
CA SER A 320 -3.74 -1.19 22.20
C SER A 320 -3.86 0.34 22.24
N VAL A 321 -5.05 0.87 21.97
CA VAL A 321 -5.34 2.32 22.03
C VAL A 321 -5.16 2.85 23.45
N LEU A 322 -5.71 2.16 24.46
CA LEU A 322 -5.54 2.53 25.86
C LEU A 322 -4.07 2.49 26.29
N ALA A 323 -3.35 1.42 25.94
CA ALA A 323 -1.93 1.28 26.26
C ALA A 323 -1.09 2.39 25.61
N TYR A 324 -1.40 2.76 24.37
CA TYR A 324 -0.72 3.86 23.67
C TYR A 324 -0.91 5.19 24.42
N PHE A 325 -2.15 5.55 24.76
CA PHE A 325 -2.42 6.80 25.47
C PHE A 325 -2.13 6.75 26.98
N ALA A 326 -1.82 5.60 27.56
CA ALA A 326 -1.33 5.49 28.94
C ALA A 326 0.16 5.85 29.08
N ASP A 327 0.93 5.78 27.98
CA ASP A 327 2.34 6.16 27.97
C ASP A 327 2.51 7.68 27.89
N GLU A 328 3.20 8.24 28.89
CA GLU A 328 3.46 9.67 28.99
C GLU A 328 4.28 10.21 27.82
N LYS A 329 5.15 9.40 27.21
CA LYS A 329 5.93 9.81 26.03
C LYS A 329 5.03 10.04 24.81
N HIS A 330 4.02 9.18 24.61
CA HIS A 330 3.08 9.36 23.52
C HIS A 330 2.20 10.60 23.73
N ARG A 331 1.81 10.89 24.98
CA ARG A 331 1.10 12.13 25.33
C ARG A 331 1.95 13.36 25.05
N ALA A 332 3.22 13.34 25.46
CA ALA A 332 4.16 14.42 25.18
C ALA A 332 4.36 14.65 23.67
N ARG A 333 4.49 13.58 22.88
CA ARG A 333 4.55 13.64 21.42
C ARG A 333 3.32 14.32 20.82
N ILE A 334 2.12 13.90 21.25
CA ILE A 334 0.86 14.49 20.76
C ILE A 334 0.78 15.97 21.08
N ASN A 335 1.14 16.38 22.29
CA ASN A 335 1.16 17.78 22.69
C ASN A 335 2.15 18.59 21.85
N PHE A 336 3.37 18.08 21.64
CA PHE A 336 4.36 18.73 20.77
C PHE A 336 3.83 18.88 19.33
N LEU A 337 3.30 17.82 18.74
CA LEU A 337 2.75 17.85 17.38
C LEU A 337 1.56 18.81 17.26
N ARG A 338 0.74 18.91 18.30
CA ARG A 338 -0.37 19.86 18.38
C ARG A 338 0.13 21.30 18.39
N GLU A 339 1.21 21.59 19.13
CA GLU A 339 1.87 22.90 19.13
C GLU A 339 2.47 23.26 17.76
N GLN A 340 2.87 22.28 16.96
CA GLN A 340 3.32 22.48 15.57
C GLN A 340 2.15 22.69 14.58
N GLY A 341 0.90 22.63 15.04
CA GLY A 341 -0.29 22.95 14.24
C GLY A 341 -0.98 21.75 13.58
N LEU A 342 -0.64 20.51 13.95
CA LEU A 342 -1.32 19.32 13.42
C LEU A 342 -2.78 19.25 13.92
N GLN A 343 -3.67 18.76 13.05
CA GLN A 343 -5.10 18.64 13.35
C GLN A 343 -5.39 17.41 14.23
N PHE A 344 -5.75 17.65 15.49
CA PHE A 344 -6.14 16.61 16.45
C PHE A 344 -7.63 16.60 16.77
N SER A 345 -8.43 17.22 15.92
CA SER A 345 -9.89 17.23 16.00
C SER A 345 -10.49 17.22 14.60
N LEU A 346 -11.66 16.61 14.44
CA LEU A 346 -12.45 16.77 13.22
C LEU A 346 -12.80 18.25 13.03
N SER A 347 -12.72 18.72 11.78
CA SER A 347 -13.23 20.04 11.42
C SER A 347 -14.74 20.09 11.70
N ALA A 348 -15.25 21.25 12.11
CA ALA A 348 -16.66 21.44 12.42
C ALA A 348 -17.62 21.08 11.26
N SER A 349 -17.12 21.02 10.01
CA SER A 349 -17.90 20.58 8.85
C SER A 349 -18.07 19.05 8.73
N LYS A 350 -17.32 18.26 9.51
CA LYS A 350 -17.35 16.77 9.51
C LYS A 350 -17.97 16.18 10.77
N THR A 351 -18.19 16.99 11.80
CA THR A 351 -19.21 16.66 12.80
C THR A 351 -20.53 16.62 12.05
N ALA A 352 -21.31 15.54 12.17
CA ALA A 352 -22.49 15.33 11.34
C ALA A 352 -23.30 16.63 11.21
N SER A 353 -23.36 17.20 9.99
CA SER A 353 -24.04 18.48 9.77
C SER A 353 -25.51 18.35 10.16
N SER A 354 -26.06 17.12 10.06
CA SER A 354 -27.25 16.66 10.75
C SER A 354 -27.37 15.13 10.68
N ASP A 355 -28.22 14.52 11.52
CA ASP A 355 -28.58 13.09 11.51
C ASP A 355 -29.71 12.77 10.48
N VAL A 356 -29.98 13.67 9.53
CA VAL A 356 -31.16 13.61 8.65
C VAL A 356 -31.17 12.37 7.76
N LEU A 357 -30.00 11.84 7.36
CA LEU A 357 -29.88 10.65 6.51
C LEU A 357 -29.36 9.42 7.26
N LYS A 358 -29.41 9.42 8.61
CA LYS A 358 -28.83 8.36 9.44
C LYS A 358 -29.39 6.98 9.10
N GLY A 359 -28.50 6.06 8.75
CA GLY A 359 -28.83 4.65 8.51
C GLY A 359 -29.33 4.33 7.10
N LEU A 360 -29.50 5.33 6.23
CA LEU A 360 -29.91 5.12 4.84
C LEU A 360 -28.75 4.62 3.97
N LYS A 361 -29.06 3.81 2.97
CA LYS A 361 -28.13 3.30 1.95
C LYS A 361 -28.45 3.95 0.61
N ILE A 362 -27.55 4.81 0.16
CA ILE A 362 -27.74 5.66 -1.03
C ILE A 362 -26.80 5.19 -2.14
N VAL A 363 -27.29 5.07 -3.36
CA VAL A 363 -26.45 4.81 -4.55
C VAL A 363 -26.29 6.10 -5.32
N ILE A 364 -25.06 6.45 -5.70
CA ILE A 364 -24.81 7.60 -6.58
C ILE A 364 -24.68 7.12 -8.04
N SER A 365 -25.38 7.77 -8.98
CA SER A 365 -25.31 7.43 -10.40
C SER A 365 -25.58 8.63 -11.31
N GLY A 366 -24.83 8.78 -12.40
CA GLY A 366 -24.94 9.91 -13.33
C GLY A 366 -23.78 10.90 -13.26
N SER A 367 -23.89 11.96 -14.07
CA SER A 367 -23.05 13.16 -14.08
C SER A 367 -23.80 14.31 -13.40
N PHE A 368 -23.10 15.05 -12.56
CA PHE A 368 -23.71 16.03 -11.67
C PHE A 368 -23.32 17.45 -12.04
N GLN A 369 -24.23 18.41 -11.85
CA GLN A 369 -24.04 19.81 -12.21
C GLN A 369 -23.45 20.65 -11.06
N TYR A 370 -23.88 20.41 -9.81
CA TYR A 370 -23.51 21.28 -8.68
C TYR A 370 -22.27 20.82 -7.93
N HIS A 371 -22.13 19.51 -7.73
CA HIS A 371 -21.02 18.92 -6.98
C HIS A 371 -20.47 17.68 -7.69
N SER A 372 -19.18 17.41 -7.49
CA SER A 372 -18.55 16.17 -7.93
C SER A 372 -19.12 14.94 -7.22
N ARG A 373 -18.91 13.75 -7.81
CA ARG A 373 -19.36 12.49 -7.22
C ARG A 373 -18.72 12.24 -5.86
N GLU A 374 -17.46 12.63 -5.70
CA GLU A 374 -16.69 12.54 -4.46
C GLU A 374 -17.26 13.47 -3.38
N GLU A 375 -17.67 14.69 -3.74
CA GLU A 375 -18.31 15.65 -2.83
C GLU A 375 -19.68 15.14 -2.37
N TYR A 376 -20.51 14.62 -3.26
CA TYR A 376 -21.78 14.00 -2.85
C TYR A 376 -21.59 12.79 -1.95
N LYS A 377 -20.55 11.98 -2.21
CA LYS A 377 -20.19 10.88 -1.31
C LYS A 377 -19.81 11.40 0.08
N ALA A 378 -19.04 12.48 0.15
CA ALA A 378 -18.68 13.10 1.41
C ALA A 378 -19.92 13.69 2.13
N MET A 379 -20.85 14.33 1.41
CA MET A 379 -22.10 14.86 1.96
C MET A 379 -23.01 13.75 2.50
N ILE A 380 -23.15 12.64 1.77
CA ILE A 380 -23.91 11.47 2.19
C ILE A 380 -23.33 10.88 3.48
N GLU A 381 -22.00 10.70 3.54
CA GLU A 381 -21.31 10.21 4.73
C GLU A 381 -21.43 11.20 5.90
N ALA A 382 -21.35 12.51 5.63
CA ALA A 382 -21.47 13.57 6.64
C ALA A 382 -22.87 13.69 7.26
N HIS A 383 -23.91 13.20 6.58
CA HIS A 383 -25.30 13.19 7.07
C HIS A 383 -25.74 11.83 7.63
N GLY A 384 -24.79 10.90 7.84
CA GLY A 384 -25.02 9.61 8.52
C GLY A 384 -25.51 8.47 7.62
N ALA A 385 -25.54 8.65 6.30
CA ALA A 385 -25.89 7.61 5.33
C ALA A 385 -24.65 6.86 4.81
N LYS A 386 -24.86 5.63 4.31
CA LYS A 386 -23.84 4.81 3.66
C LYS A 386 -24.00 4.86 2.15
N ASN A 387 -22.97 5.33 1.45
CA ASN A 387 -22.92 5.21 -0.01
C ASN A 387 -22.63 3.74 -0.41
N VAL A 388 -23.52 3.13 -1.20
CA VAL A 388 -23.39 1.76 -1.71
C VAL A 388 -23.25 1.75 -3.23
N ALA A 389 -22.36 0.89 -3.75
CA ALA A 389 -22.02 0.87 -5.18
C ALA A 389 -23.10 0.22 -6.07
N SER A 390 -23.93 -0.65 -5.51
CA SER A 390 -24.93 -1.43 -6.22
C SER A 390 -26.35 -1.18 -5.70
N VAL A 391 -27.30 -1.14 -6.64
CA VAL A 391 -28.72 -1.08 -6.35
C VAL A 391 -29.17 -2.46 -5.86
N SER A 392 -29.71 -2.52 -4.65
CA SER A 392 -30.21 -3.74 -4.02
C SER A 392 -31.56 -3.47 -3.36
N ALA A 393 -32.29 -4.52 -2.95
CA ALA A 393 -33.54 -4.36 -2.18
C ALA A 393 -33.36 -3.65 -0.82
N LYS A 394 -32.12 -3.43 -0.37
CA LYS A 394 -31.79 -2.71 0.86
C LYS A 394 -31.37 -1.25 0.60
N THR A 395 -31.41 -0.79 -0.65
CA THR A 395 -31.07 0.58 -1.03
C THR A 395 -32.30 1.45 -0.84
N ASP A 396 -32.16 2.54 -0.09
CA ASP A 396 -33.29 3.42 0.25
C ASP A 396 -33.63 4.36 -0.92
N PHE A 397 -32.61 4.99 -1.52
CA PHE A 397 -32.80 5.78 -2.74
C PHE A 397 -31.51 5.90 -3.57
N ILE A 398 -31.67 6.36 -4.82
CA ILE A 398 -30.56 6.64 -5.74
C ILE A 398 -30.48 8.16 -5.94
N LEU A 399 -29.31 8.74 -5.68
CA LEU A 399 -28.97 10.10 -6.10
C LEU A 399 -28.59 10.05 -7.58
N ALA A 400 -29.47 10.57 -8.43
CA ALA A 400 -29.35 10.51 -9.88
C ALA A 400 -28.98 11.88 -10.46
N GLY A 401 -27.83 11.95 -11.11
CA GLY A 401 -27.46 13.07 -11.98
C GLY A 401 -27.92 12.84 -13.41
N GLU A 402 -27.57 13.75 -14.31
CA GLU A 402 -27.75 13.58 -15.75
C GLU A 402 -27.11 12.28 -16.24
N ASN A 403 -27.65 11.70 -17.32
CA ASN A 403 -27.12 10.47 -17.93
C ASN A 403 -26.97 9.29 -16.94
N MET A 404 -27.96 9.10 -16.07
CA MET A 404 -28.01 7.89 -15.24
C MET A 404 -28.00 6.63 -16.12
N GLY A 405 -27.09 5.70 -15.83
CA GLY A 405 -26.91 4.49 -16.63
C GLY A 405 -28.19 3.63 -16.71
N PRO A 406 -28.57 3.11 -17.89
CA PRO A 406 -29.86 2.44 -18.13
C PRO A 406 -30.05 1.20 -17.24
N SER A 407 -28.99 0.45 -16.97
CA SER A 407 -29.03 -0.76 -16.13
C SER A 407 -29.33 -0.49 -14.65
N LYS A 408 -29.05 0.72 -14.14
CA LYS A 408 -29.39 1.13 -12.77
C LYS A 408 -30.80 1.71 -12.71
N TRP A 409 -31.24 2.40 -13.77
CA TRP A 409 -32.62 2.87 -13.91
C TRP A 409 -33.62 1.71 -13.93
N GLU A 410 -33.38 0.71 -14.77
CA GLU A 410 -34.24 -0.49 -14.87
C GLU A 410 -34.31 -1.26 -13.54
N LYS A 411 -33.18 -1.39 -12.83
CA LYS A 411 -33.14 -2.04 -11.52
C LYS A 411 -33.85 -1.23 -10.42
N ALA A 412 -33.75 0.09 -10.46
CA ALA A 412 -34.46 0.95 -9.52
C ALA A 412 -35.98 0.83 -9.71
N GLN A 413 -36.44 0.84 -10.96
CA GLN A 413 -37.85 0.68 -11.30
C GLN A 413 -38.37 -0.71 -10.93
N ALA A 414 -37.61 -1.77 -11.21
CA ALA A 414 -37.98 -3.15 -10.88
C ALA A 414 -38.09 -3.41 -9.37
N LEU A 415 -37.29 -2.71 -8.56
CA LEU A 415 -37.26 -2.86 -7.10
C LEU A 415 -38.08 -1.78 -6.36
N GLY A 416 -38.69 -0.83 -7.09
CA GLY A 416 -39.49 0.25 -6.49
C GLY A 416 -38.68 1.25 -5.66
N ILE A 417 -37.39 1.42 -5.98
CA ILE A 417 -36.47 2.29 -5.22
C ILE A 417 -36.61 3.73 -5.70
N ARG A 418 -36.71 4.68 -4.75
CA ARG A 418 -36.87 6.11 -5.04
C ARG A 418 -35.63 6.65 -5.77
N ILE A 419 -35.85 7.46 -6.80
CA ILE A 419 -34.82 8.22 -7.51
C ILE A 419 -34.97 9.68 -7.07
N VAL A 420 -33.87 10.28 -6.63
CA VAL A 420 -33.78 11.65 -6.12
C VAL A 420 -32.78 12.40 -6.97
N ASP A 421 -33.14 13.58 -7.46
CA ASP A 421 -32.25 14.45 -8.22
C ASP A 421 -31.38 15.34 -7.31
N GLU A 422 -30.49 16.13 -7.91
CA GLU A 422 -29.56 16.98 -7.14
C GLU A 422 -30.29 18.03 -6.29
N ASP A 423 -31.32 18.67 -6.84
CA ASP A 423 -32.09 19.71 -6.16
C ASP A 423 -32.87 19.13 -4.98
N GLU A 424 -33.50 17.97 -5.17
CA GLU A 424 -34.26 17.29 -4.14
C GLU A 424 -33.33 16.75 -3.04
N PHE A 425 -32.13 16.29 -3.37
CA PHE A 425 -31.12 15.86 -2.39
C PHE A 425 -30.60 17.04 -1.56
N LEU A 426 -30.28 18.16 -2.20
CA LEU A 426 -29.86 19.39 -1.51
C LEU A 426 -30.97 19.95 -0.62
N ALA A 427 -32.23 19.88 -1.06
CA ALA A 427 -33.38 20.24 -0.24
C ALA A 427 -33.56 19.32 0.98
N MET A 428 -33.26 18.02 0.87
CA MET A 428 -33.33 17.07 1.99
C MET A 428 -32.29 17.35 3.07
N ILE A 429 -31.08 17.77 2.70
CA ILE A 429 -30.00 18.04 3.66
C ILE A 429 -30.02 19.48 4.21
N GLY A 430 -30.86 20.37 3.66
CA GLY A 430 -31.06 21.75 4.09
C GLY A 430 -29.98 22.72 3.56
N PRO A 431 -30.23 24.05 3.61
CA PRO A 431 -29.29 25.03 3.10
C PRO A 431 -28.00 25.02 3.93
N ILE A 432 -26.89 24.78 3.25
CA ILE A 432 -25.55 25.09 3.76
C ILE A 432 -25.50 26.62 3.90
N ALA A 433 -25.13 27.12 5.08
CA ALA A 433 -24.82 28.54 5.22
C ALA A 433 -23.63 28.86 4.30
N GLU A 434 -23.91 29.45 3.14
CA GLU A 434 -22.90 30.11 2.32
C GLU A 434 -22.24 31.19 3.19
N ARG A 435 -20.94 31.05 3.47
CA ARG A 435 -20.09 32.16 3.89
C ARG A 435 -18.76 32.12 3.12
N GLU A 436 -18.87 32.68 1.92
CA GLU A 436 -18.01 33.69 1.32
C GLU A 436 -16.49 33.52 1.45
N ASN A 437 -15.92 33.08 0.32
CA ASN A 437 -14.55 33.39 -0.08
C ASN A 437 -14.53 34.82 -0.64
N SER A 438 -14.29 35.83 0.22
CA SER A 438 -14.15 37.23 -0.20
C SER A 438 -13.54 38.09 0.92
N ALA A 439 -12.21 38.17 1.00
CA ALA A 439 -11.48 39.33 1.56
C ALA A 439 -9.96 39.18 1.34
N ALA A 440 -9.42 39.81 0.28
CA ALA A 440 -8.09 40.44 0.28
C ALA A 440 -7.89 41.23 -1.04
N LEU A 441 -8.61 42.35 -1.19
CA LEU A 441 -8.29 43.44 -2.11
C LEU A 441 -8.57 44.78 -1.39
N SER A 442 -7.52 45.33 -0.78
CA SER A 442 -7.31 46.70 -0.26
C SER A 442 -6.23 46.55 0.82
N GLU A 443 -5.11 47.25 0.90
CA GLU A 443 -4.64 48.53 0.38
C GLU A 443 -3.10 48.48 0.56
N ASN A 444 -2.35 49.03 -0.37
CA ASN A 444 -1.04 49.65 -0.12
C ASN A 444 -0.68 50.49 -1.35
N ASP A 445 -1.17 51.72 -1.37
CA ASP A 445 -0.49 52.83 -2.03
C ASP A 445 0.70 53.23 -1.14
N ASP A 446 1.92 53.20 -1.67
CA ASP A 446 2.71 54.43 -1.77
C ASP A 446 4.03 54.24 -2.55
N SER A 447 4.20 55.13 -3.53
CA SER A 447 5.45 55.65 -4.10
C SER A 447 6.31 54.76 -5.01
N ALA A 448 6.36 55.10 -6.30
CA ALA A 448 7.42 55.96 -6.85
C ALA A 448 7.32 56.06 -8.39
N ALA A 449 7.51 57.29 -8.87
CA ALA A 449 7.30 57.77 -10.22
C ALA A 449 8.33 57.31 -11.28
N LEU A 450 7.99 57.67 -12.53
CA LEU A 450 8.83 57.94 -13.72
C LEU A 450 8.90 56.79 -14.75
N SER A 451 8.13 56.86 -15.84
CA SER A 451 8.43 57.68 -17.03
C SER A 451 7.56 57.25 -18.23
N GLU A 452 7.12 58.24 -19.01
CA GLU A 452 6.34 58.12 -20.25
C GLU A 452 7.24 57.75 -21.45
N ASN A 453 6.66 57.06 -22.46
CA ASN A 453 6.81 57.25 -23.92
C ASN A 453 6.09 56.08 -24.64
N ILE A 454 4.96 56.25 -25.37
CA ILE A 454 4.72 56.85 -26.70
C ILE A 454 5.20 55.99 -27.89
N ILE A 455 4.22 55.41 -28.64
CA ILE A 455 4.13 55.19 -30.13
C ILE A 455 5.13 54.13 -30.71
N SER A 456 4.89 53.25 -31.71
CA SER A 456 3.90 52.96 -32.76
C SER A 456 4.20 51.58 -33.39
N THR A 457 3.20 51.00 -34.05
CA THR A 457 3.21 50.13 -35.26
C THR A 457 4.52 49.54 -35.81
N GLU A 458 4.54 48.24 -36.16
CA GLU A 458 4.55 47.77 -37.56
C GLU A 458 4.46 46.23 -37.70
N ASN A 459 3.86 45.84 -38.82
CA ASN A 459 3.70 44.49 -39.38
C ASN A 459 5.03 43.74 -39.56
N GLN A 460 5.00 42.41 -39.39
CA GLN A 460 5.59 41.50 -40.39
C GLN A 460 5.02 40.07 -40.28
N THR A 461 4.34 39.67 -41.35
CA THR A 461 4.05 38.29 -41.76
C THR A 461 5.33 37.48 -42.00
N VAL A 462 5.30 36.16 -41.78
CA VAL A 462 5.65 35.11 -42.78
C VAL A 462 5.55 33.68 -42.17
N SER A 463 5.13 32.77 -43.05
CA SER A 463 5.22 31.30 -43.11
C SER A 463 4.34 30.45 -42.19
N ALA A 464 3.27 29.96 -42.83
CA ALA A 464 2.63 28.68 -42.57
C ALA A 464 3.48 27.53 -43.14
N GLU A 465 3.56 26.42 -42.41
CA GLU A 465 3.91 25.11 -42.94
C GLU A 465 2.72 24.16 -42.74
N ASP A 466 2.44 23.44 -43.82
CA ASP A 466 1.35 22.49 -44.00
C ASP A 466 1.51 21.24 -43.11
N ALA A 467 0.43 20.84 -42.44
CA ALA A 467 0.25 19.47 -41.97
C ALA A 467 -1.14 18.98 -42.39
N SER A 468 -1.12 18.09 -43.38
CA SER A 468 -2.26 17.38 -43.94
C SER A 468 -2.93 16.48 -42.89
N LYS A 469 -4.26 16.55 -42.89
CA LYS A 469 -5.17 15.66 -42.17
C LYS A 469 -5.25 14.34 -42.94
N GLU A 470 -4.92 13.23 -42.28
CA GLU A 470 -5.54 11.93 -42.58
C GLU A 470 -5.80 11.20 -41.26
N THR A 471 -7.08 11.08 -40.96
CA THR A 471 -7.64 10.34 -39.83
C THR A 471 -7.71 8.86 -40.19
N ASN A 472 -7.02 8.00 -39.44
CA ASN A 472 -7.45 6.63 -39.24
C ASN A 472 -7.32 6.24 -37.77
N LYS A 473 -8.45 5.78 -37.23
CA LYS A 473 -8.62 5.33 -35.85
C LYS A 473 -7.92 4.00 -35.67
N GLU A 474 -6.87 3.95 -34.83
CA GLU A 474 -6.44 2.72 -34.19
C GLU A 474 -6.35 2.94 -32.68
N ILE A 475 -7.13 2.11 -31.98
CA ILE A 475 -7.17 2.00 -30.53
C ILE A 475 -5.97 1.15 -30.12
N PHE A 476 -4.98 1.77 -29.49
CA PHE A 476 -3.96 1.08 -28.72
C PHE A 476 -4.48 0.84 -27.30
N ILE A 477 -4.50 -0.43 -26.86
CA ILE A 477 -4.45 -0.78 -25.44
C ILE A 477 -3.25 -1.71 -25.27
N THR A 478 -2.21 -1.18 -24.63
CA THR A 478 -1.01 -1.89 -24.22
C THR A 478 -1.19 -2.58 -22.87
N SER A 479 -0.54 -3.73 -22.78
CA SER A 479 -0.12 -4.54 -21.63
C SER A 479 -0.54 -4.06 -20.23
N THR A 480 -1.34 -4.89 -19.56
CA THR A 480 -1.28 -5.04 -18.10
C THR A 480 -0.47 -6.29 -17.79
N LEU A 481 0.76 -6.08 -17.29
CA LEU A 481 1.46 -7.07 -16.48
C LEU A 481 0.61 -7.36 -15.25
N PHE A 482 0.38 -8.63 -14.95
CA PHE A 482 0.02 -9.06 -13.61
C PHE A 482 1.26 -9.75 -13.03
N ASP A 483 1.98 -8.98 -12.23
CA ASP A 483 2.94 -9.47 -11.26
C ASP A 483 2.18 -10.13 -10.08
N LEU A 484 2.76 -11.21 -9.56
CA LEU A 484 2.41 -11.86 -8.29
C LEU A 484 3.37 -11.40 -7.20
#